data_AF-A0A0T1W422-F1
#
_entry.id   AF-A0A0T1W422-F1
#
_cell.length_a   1.000
_cell.length_b   1.000
_cell.length_c   1.000
_cell.angle_alpha   90.00
_cell.angle_beta   90.00
_cell.angle_gamma   90.00
#
_symmetry.space_group_name_H-M   'P 1'
#
loop_
_entity.id
_entity.type
_entity.pdbx_description
1 polymer ?
#
loop_
_entity_poly.entity_id
_entity_poly.type
_entity_poly.pdbx_seq_one_letter_code
_entity_poly.pdbx_strand_id
1 'polypeptide(L)'
;MLQYLQKTVDGLPPGTTLDTTQAGGGSNLSCDDDYQGPGSGPTDYTVTTYVIGPAGLAPADLISKTGDLWRSWGLSVMERNGFEKPNQFGYPPDGYSLLIQAAYPPEYPPSLAVISPCFPGNLRKDGIPIPDIIHQSNPAN
;
A
#
# COMPACT_ATOMS: atom_id res chain seq x y z
N MET A 1 -2.31 2.48 9.21
CA MET A 1 -1.70 2.80 7.90
C MET A 1 -0.21 3.06 7.94
N LEU A 2 0.29 4.19 8.47
CA LEU A 2 1.75 4.49 8.47
C LEU A 2 2.58 3.38 9.10
N GLN A 3 2.08 2.72 10.16
CA GLN A 3 2.74 1.57 10.75
C GLN A 3 2.88 0.39 9.78
N TYR A 4 1.89 0.11 8.91
CA TYR A 4 1.99 -0.93 7.89
C TYR A 4 3.00 -0.56 6.81
N LEU A 5 3.04 0.71 6.38
CA LEU A 5 4.03 1.21 5.43
C LEU A 5 5.45 1.06 6.01
N GLN A 6 5.66 1.57 7.22
CA GLN A 6 6.95 1.49 7.91
C GLN A 6 7.39 0.04 8.12
N LYS A 7 6.50 -0.80 8.65
CA LYS A 7 6.80 -2.21 8.89
C LYS A 7 7.11 -2.95 7.57
N THR A 8 6.47 -2.56 6.47
CA THR A 8 6.76 -3.16 5.16
C THR A 8 8.14 -2.75 4.67
N VAL A 9 8.45 -1.45 4.64
CA VAL A 9 9.77 -0.99 4.16
C VAL A 9 10.91 -1.53 5.02
N ASP A 10 10.71 -1.63 6.33
CA ASP A 10 11.69 -2.19 7.28
C ASP A 10 12.01 -3.67 7.03
N GLY A 11 11.10 -4.42 6.41
CA GLY A 11 11.29 -5.85 6.08
C GLY A 11 11.76 -6.12 4.66
N LEU A 12 11.95 -5.08 3.82
CA LEU A 12 12.43 -5.20 2.45
C LEU A 12 13.97 -5.11 2.38
N PRO A 13 14.59 -5.43 1.22
CA PRO A 13 16.04 -5.35 1.07
C PRO A 13 16.63 -4.00 1.53
N PRO A 14 17.83 -3.99 2.13
CA PRO A 14 18.48 -2.74 2.55
C PRO A 14 18.57 -1.73 1.42
N GLY A 15 18.24 -0.47 1.73
CA GLY A 15 18.21 0.62 0.76
C GLY A 15 16.87 0.80 0.04
N THR A 16 15.85 0.02 0.38
CA THR A 16 14.49 0.26 -0.11
C THR A 16 13.84 1.48 0.55
N THR A 17 13.11 2.28 -0.24
CA THR A 17 12.29 3.40 0.25
C THR A 17 10.88 3.35 -0.32
N LEU A 18 9.92 3.98 0.36
CA LEU A 18 8.58 4.24 -0.18
C LEU A 18 8.47 5.72 -0.53
N ASP A 19 8.10 6.03 -1.77
CA ASP A 19 7.95 7.40 -2.29
C ASP A 19 6.47 7.72 -2.53
N THR A 20 5.94 8.73 -1.84
CA THR A 20 4.54 9.16 -1.97
C THR A 20 4.35 10.31 -2.96
N THR A 21 5.43 10.99 -3.35
CA THR A 21 5.38 12.25 -4.14
C THR A 21 4.82 12.03 -5.54
N GLN A 22 5.14 10.88 -6.14
CA GLN A 22 4.69 10.51 -7.48
C GLN A 22 3.49 9.56 -7.47
N ALA A 23 3.18 8.96 -6.32
CA ALA A 23 2.16 7.93 -6.18
C ALA A 23 0.77 8.48 -5.79
N GLY A 24 0.62 9.80 -5.70
CA GLY A 24 -0.62 10.48 -5.33
C GLY A 24 -0.83 10.62 -3.81
N GLY A 25 0.03 10.02 -2.99
CA GLY A 25 0.01 10.14 -1.53
C GLY A 25 -1.26 9.58 -0.91
N GLY A 26 -1.85 10.35 0.01
CA GLY A 26 -3.03 9.93 0.77
C GLY A 26 -4.32 10.55 0.25
N SER A 27 -5.35 9.73 0.05
CA SER A 27 -6.65 10.16 -0.47
C SER A 27 -7.81 9.43 0.21
N ASN A 28 -8.98 10.08 0.25
CA ASN A 28 -10.23 9.45 0.67
C ASN A 28 -11.00 8.97 -0.57
N LEU A 29 -11.43 7.71 -0.58
CA LEU A 29 -12.23 7.11 -1.67
C LEU A 29 -13.59 6.65 -1.14
N SER A 30 -14.61 6.67 -2.01
CA SER A 30 -15.94 6.15 -1.65
C SER A 30 -15.87 4.65 -1.45
N CYS A 31 -16.50 4.15 -0.40
CA CYS A 31 -16.66 2.71 -0.17
C CYS A 31 -17.92 2.13 -0.80
N ASP A 32 -18.91 2.98 -1.06
CA ASP A 32 -20.22 2.61 -1.57
C ASP A 32 -20.59 3.60 -2.67
N ASP A 33 -20.44 3.15 -3.91
CA ASP A 33 -20.75 3.96 -5.10
C ASP A 33 -22.25 4.20 -5.27
N ASP A 34 -23.10 3.39 -4.61
CA ASP A 34 -24.56 3.45 -4.71
C ASP A 34 -25.20 4.16 -3.51
N TYR A 35 -24.42 4.76 -2.60
CA TYR A 35 -24.94 5.39 -1.39
C TYR A 35 -26.00 6.48 -1.68
N GLN A 36 -27.25 6.20 -1.33
CA GLN A 36 -28.39 7.14 -1.47
C GLN A 36 -28.82 7.79 -0.13
N GLY A 37 -28.08 7.55 0.95
CA GLY A 37 -28.41 8.06 2.27
C GLY A 37 -28.17 9.58 2.41
N PRO A 38 -28.71 10.22 3.46
CA PRO A 38 -28.45 11.62 3.71
C PRO A 38 -27.00 11.86 4.17
N GLY A 39 -26.36 12.91 3.64
CA GLY A 39 -25.02 13.33 4.05
C GLY A 39 -23.89 12.64 3.28
N SER A 40 -22.69 12.62 3.86
CA SER A 40 -21.52 12.00 3.25
C SER A 40 -21.55 10.49 3.43
N GLY A 41 -21.49 9.75 2.31
CA GLY A 41 -21.39 8.29 2.30
C GLY A 41 -20.11 7.76 2.98
N PRO A 42 -20.07 6.45 3.29
CA PRO A 42 -18.90 5.82 3.88
C PRO A 42 -17.69 5.94 2.96
N THR A 43 -16.52 6.13 3.56
CA THR A 43 -15.27 6.36 2.82
C THR A 43 -14.13 5.57 3.45
N ASP A 44 -13.14 5.20 2.66
CA ASP A 44 -11.85 4.72 3.15
C ASP A 44 -10.77 5.80 2.98
N TYR A 45 -9.66 5.62 3.69
CA TYR A 45 -8.45 6.38 3.46
C TYR A 45 -7.39 5.43 2.90
N THR A 46 -6.82 5.81 1.76
CA THR A 46 -5.80 5.05 1.05
C THR A 46 -4.52 5.85 1.00
N VAL A 47 -3.38 5.20 1.26
CA VAL A 47 -2.06 5.77 1.00
C VAL A 47 -1.33 4.91 0.01
N THR A 48 -0.96 5.52 -1.11
CA THR A 48 -0.24 4.88 -2.20
C THR A 48 1.18 5.43 -2.28
N THR A 49 2.13 4.53 -2.47
CA THR A 49 3.56 4.80 -2.56
C THR A 49 4.17 4.04 -3.74
N TYR A 50 5.30 4.48 -4.27
CA TYR A 50 6.16 3.64 -5.10
C TYR A 50 7.24 2.99 -4.25
N VAL A 51 7.50 1.70 -4.49
CA VAL A 51 8.56 0.96 -3.80
C VAL A 51 9.85 1.06 -4.60
N ILE A 52 10.80 1.86 -4.11
CA ILE A 52 12.10 2.07 -4.77
C ILE A 52 13.10 1.10 -4.14
N GLY A 53 13.52 0.09 -4.90
CA GLY A 53 14.50 -0.90 -4.46
C GLY A 53 15.96 -0.46 -4.68
N PRO A 54 16.93 -1.21 -4.11
CA PRO A 54 18.34 -1.02 -4.43
C PRO A 54 18.62 -1.28 -5.92
N ALA A 55 19.69 -0.68 -6.44
CA ALA A 55 20.07 -0.81 -7.84
C ALA A 55 20.25 -2.29 -8.25
N GLY A 56 19.67 -2.67 -9.39
CA GLY A 56 19.76 -4.02 -9.95
C GLY A 56 18.71 -5.01 -9.43
N LEU A 57 17.85 -4.62 -8.48
CA LEU A 57 16.72 -5.46 -8.06
C LEU A 57 15.54 -5.25 -9.00
N ALA A 58 14.96 -6.35 -9.51
CA ALA A 58 13.81 -6.27 -10.41
C ALA A 58 12.53 -5.85 -9.66
N PRO A 59 11.65 -5.03 -10.25
CA PRO A 59 10.35 -4.68 -9.66
C PRO A 59 9.51 -5.90 -9.24
N ALA A 60 9.52 -6.98 -10.04
CA ALA A 60 8.82 -8.22 -9.70
C ALA A 60 9.36 -8.89 -8.41
N ASP A 61 10.67 -8.76 -8.14
CA ASP A 61 11.27 -9.30 -6.91
C ASP A 61 10.81 -8.52 -5.68
N LEU A 62 10.62 -7.20 -5.79
CA LEU A 62 10.04 -6.37 -4.72
C LEU A 62 8.61 -6.82 -4.40
N ILE A 63 7.82 -7.12 -5.42
CA ILE A 63 6.44 -7.61 -5.24
C ILE A 63 6.44 -8.96 -4.51
N SER A 64 7.28 -9.90 -4.96
CA SER A 64 7.41 -11.22 -4.34
C SER A 64 7.85 -11.13 -2.88
N LYS A 65 8.92 -10.37 -2.60
CA LYS A 65 9.46 -10.17 -1.24
C LYS A 65 8.45 -9.49 -0.32
N THR A 66 7.69 -8.52 -0.83
CA THR A 66 6.63 -7.85 -0.06
C THR A 66 5.54 -8.85 0.33
N GLY A 67 5.12 -9.68 -0.61
CA GLY A 67 4.15 -10.75 -0.36
C GLY A 67 4.61 -11.75 0.71
N ASP A 68 5.85 -12.23 0.61
CA ASP A 68 6.42 -13.17 1.57
C ASP A 68 6.58 -12.54 2.96
N LEU A 69 6.97 -11.27 3.02
CA LEU A 69 7.02 -10.52 4.27
C LEU A 69 5.64 -10.45 4.92
N TRP A 70 4.59 -10.12 4.17
CA TRP A 70 3.23 -10.08 4.68
C TRP A 70 2.75 -11.46 5.16
N ARG A 71 3.06 -12.54 4.42
CA ARG A 71 2.79 -13.92 4.88
C ARG A 71 3.51 -14.24 6.19
N SER A 72 4.74 -13.76 6.37
CA SER A 72 5.51 -13.96 7.62
C SER A 72 4.85 -13.31 8.84
N TRP A 73 4.01 -12.30 8.64
CA TRP A 73 3.22 -11.68 9.69
C TRP A 73 1.92 -12.44 9.99
N GLY A 74 1.66 -13.56 9.30
CA GLY A 74 0.44 -14.33 9.38
C GLY A 74 -0.71 -13.78 8.54
N LEU A 75 -0.45 -12.85 7.61
CA LEU A 75 -1.50 -12.30 6.74
C LEU A 75 -1.92 -13.32 5.68
N SER A 76 -3.20 -13.32 5.34
CA SER A 76 -3.67 -13.96 4.12
C SER A 76 -3.20 -13.12 2.93
N VAL A 77 -2.33 -13.67 2.08
CA VAL A 77 -1.79 -12.98 0.90
C VAL A 77 -2.07 -13.79 -0.35
N MET A 78 -2.74 -13.18 -1.32
CA MET A 78 -3.18 -13.85 -2.55
C MET A 78 -2.98 -12.97 -3.79
N GLU A 79 -2.81 -13.60 -4.94
CA GLU A 79 -3.08 -12.96 -6.23
C GLU A 79 -4.58 -13.07 -6.51
N ARG A 80 -5.19 -12.00 -7.04
CA ARG A 80 -6.61 -11.99 -7.38
C ARG A 80 -6.82 -12.24 -8.87
N ASN A 81 -7.80 -13.09 -9.21
CA ASN A 81 -8.24 -13.26 -10.59
C ASN A 81 -8.75 -11.92 -11.15
N GLY A 82 -8.44 -11.64 -12.41
CA GLY A 82 -8.82 -10.38 -13.07
C GLY A 82 -7.85 -9.22 -12.85
N PHE A 83 -6.76 -9.42 -12.10
CA PHE A 83 -5.68 -8.44 -11.96
C PHE A 83 -4.42 -8.94 -12.68
N GLU A 84 -3.64 -8.00 -13.23
CA GLU A 84 -2.35 -8.32 -13.83
C GLU A 84 -1.42 -8.93 -12.77
N LYS A 85 -0.72 -10.00 -13.14
CA LYS A 85 0.26 -10.64 -12.26
C LYS A 85 1.60 -9.89 -12.36
N PRO A 86 2.39 -9.80 -11.28
CA PRO A 86 2.29 -10.56 -10.02
C PRO A 86 1.63 -9.80 -8.85
N ASN A 87 0.57 -9.02 -9.07
CA ASN A 87 -0.07 -8.22 -8.01
C ASN A 87 -0.51 -9.07 -6.81
N GLN A 88 -0.14 -8.65 -5.59
CA GLN A 88 -0.48 -9.37 -4.35
C GLN A 88 -1.31 -8.49 -3.40
N PHE A 89 -2.25 -9.15 -2.72
CA PHE A 89 -3.23 -8.53 -1.83
C PHE A 89 -3.14 -9.20 -0.46
N GLY A 90 -2.84 -8.43 0.59
CA GLY A 90 -2.72 -8.86 1.97
C GLY A 90 -3.87 -8.36 2.84
N TYR A 91 -4.42 -9.24 3.68
CA TYR A 91 -5.58 -8.94 4.54
C TYR A 91 -5.27 -9.15 6.03
N PRO A 92 -4.87 -8.09 6.76
CA PRO A 92 -4.80 -8.12 8.21
C PRO A 92 -6.18 -8.20 8.89
N PRO A 93 -6.23 -8.73 10.13
CA PRO A 93 -7.49 -8.97 10.84
C PRO A 93 -8.17 -7.68 11.34
N ASP A 94 -7.49 -6.55 11.30
CA ASP A 94 -8.01 -5.24 11.71
C ASP A 94 -8.81 -4.54 10.59
N GLY A 95 -9.04 -5.23 9.47
CA GLY A 95 -9.88 -4.77 8.36
C GLY A 95 -9.17 -3.87 7.35
N TYR A 96 -7.87 -3.59 7.53
CA TYR A 96 -7.09 -2.93 6.49
C TYR A 96 -6.88 -3.85 5.28
N SER A 97 -6.55 -3.27 4.13
CA SER A 97 -6.07 -4.02 2.96
C SER A 97 -4.70 -3.49 2.54
N LEU A 98 -3.77 -4.41 2.26
CA LEU A 98 -2.42 -4.10 1.76
C LEU A 98 -2.32 -4.57 0.31
N LEU A 99 -1.87 -3.71 -0.60
CA LEU A 99 -1.75 -4.01 -2.02
C LEU A 99 -0.32 -3.70 -2.48
N ILE A 100 0.28 -4.63 -3.23
CA ILE A 100 1.54 -4.40 -3.92
C ILE A 100 1.33 -4.80 -5.38
N GLN A 101 1.47 -3.83 -6.29
CA GLN A 101 1.04 -3.96 -7.68
C GLN A 101 2.17 -3.58 -8.63
N ALA A 102 2.38 -4.40 -9.65
CA ALA A 102 3.26 -4.08 -10.76
C ALA A 102 2.78 -2.82 -11.49
N ALA A 103 3.76 -2.07 -12.00
CA ALA A 103 3.54 -0.98 -12.91
C ALA A 103 3.78 -1.43 -14.36
N TYR A 104 3.27 -0.64 -15.31
CA TYR A 104 3.62 -0.75 -16.71
C TYR A 104 4.33 0.54 -17.16
N PRO A 105 5.50 0.45 -17.82
CA PRO A 105 6.28 -0.75 -18.15
C PRO A 105 6.78 -1.55 -16.92
N PRO A 106 7.08 -2.86 -17.05
CA PRO A 106 7.43 -3.73 -15.92
C PRO A 106 8.75 -3.35 -15.21
N GLU A 107 9.56 -2.50 -15.83
CA GLU A 107 10.77 -1.92 -15.23
C GLU A 107 10.46 -0.80 -14.24
N TYR A 108 9.23 -0.28 -14.22
CA TYR A 108 8.84 0.77 -13.30
C TYR A 108 8.64 0.24 -11.88
N PRO A 109 8.90 1.06 -10.85
CA PRO A 109 8.65 0.69 -9.47
C PRO A 109 7.21 0.20 -9.25
N PRO A 110 7.00 -0.89 -8.49
CA PRO A 110 5.65 -1.28 -8.14
C PRO A 110 5.04 -0.26 -7.19
N SER A 111 3.72 -0.16 -7.21
CA SER A 111 2.97 0.64 -6.25
C SER A 111 2.60 -0.20 -5.03
N LEU A 112 2.76 0.38 -3.84
CA LEU A 112 2.30 -0.20 -2.59
C LEU A 112 1.24 0.71 -1.99
N ALA A 113 0.06 0.15 -1.71
CA ALA A 113 -1.04 0.85 -1.08
C ALA A 113 -1.48 0.20 0.24
N VAL A 114 -1.88 1.03 1.19
CA VAL A 114 -2.55 0.62 2.43
C VAL A 114 -3.88 1.32 2.51
N ILE A 115 -4.96 0.55 2.60
CA ILE A 115 -6.35 1.01 2.57
C ILE A 115 -6.96 0.74 3.94
N SER A 116 -7.58 1.76 4.55
CA SER A 116 -8.31 1.60 5.81
C SER A 116 -9.62 0.81 5.64
N PRO A 117 -10.17 0.24 6.71
CA PRO A 117 -11.59 -0.09 6.71
C PRO A 117 -12.43 1.15 6.36
N CYS A 118 -13.60 0.93 5.79
CA CYS A 118 -14.58 1.98 5.59
C CYS A 118 -15.01 2.60 6.91
N PHE A 119 -15.10 3.92 6.94
CA PHE A 119 -15.55 4.69 8.10
C PHE A 119 -16.64 5.71 7.70
N PRO A 120 -17.42 6.21 8.68
CA PRO A 120 -18.46 7.20 8.41
C PRO A 120 -17.93 8.46 7.71
N GLY A 121 -18.59 8.89 6.62
CA GLY A 121 -18.13 10.02 5.80
C GLY A 121 -18.03 11.36 6.54
N ASN A 122 -18.78 11.54 7.63
CA ASN A 122 -18.68 12.72 8.49
C ASN A 122 -17.37 12.80 9.30
N LEU A 123 -16.57 11.73 9.34
CA LEU A 123 -15.24 11.72 9.94
C LEU A 123 -14.13 12.01 8.91
N ARG A 124 -14.48 12.15 7.62
CA ARG A 124 -13.53 12.40 6.53
C ARG A 124 -12.71 13.64 6.83
N LYS A 125 -11.39 13.49 6.68
CA LYS A 125 -10.43 14.60 6.69
C LYS A 125 -9.55 14.49 5.46
N ASP A 126 -9.56 15.53 4.67
CA ASP A 126 -8.66 15.67 3.51
C ASP A 126 -7.38 16.39 3.93
N GLY A 127 -6.32 16.26 3.12
CA GLY A 127 -5.04 16.93 3.38
C GLY A 127 -4.31 16.45 4.64
N ILE A 128 -4.56 15.21 5.07
CA ILE A 128 -3.79 14.59 6.15
C ILE A 128 -2.32 14.53 5.68
N PRO A 129 -1.37 15.10 6.43
CA PRO A 129 0.03 15.12 6.03
C PRO A 129 0.63 13.72 6.09
N ILE A 130 1.42 13.38 5.07
CA ILE A 130 2.14 12.11 4.94
C ILE A 130 3.58 12.43 4.57
N PRO A 131 4.57 11.68 5.10
CA PRO A 131 5.96 11.84 4.69
C PRO A 131 6.11 11.58 3.19
N ASP A 132 6.82 12.47 2.49
CA ASP A 132 7.14 12.33 1.07
C ASP A 132 7.91 11.05 0.77
N ILE A 133 8.88 10.73 1.64
CA ILE A 133 9.70 9.53 1.57
C ILE A 133 9.67 8.83 2.93
N ILE A 134 9.43 7.52 2.91
CA ILE A 134 9.53 6.65 4.08
C ILE A 134 10.78 5.78 3.91
N HIS A 135 11.77 6.02 4.77
CA HIS A 135 13.00 5.23 4.84
C HIS A 135 12.85 4.05 5.80
N GLN A 136 13.71 3.05 5.65
CA GLN A 136 13.87 2.00 6.65
C GLN A 136 14.32 2.60 7.98
N SER A 137 13.68 2.18 9.08
CA SER A 137 14.04 2.58 10.43
C SER A 137 15.44 2.11 10.82
N ASN A 138 15.92 1.01 10.22
CA ASN A 138 17.23 0.42 10.52
C ASN A 138 17.87 -0.17 9.24
N PRO A 139 18.49 0.66 8.37
CA PRO A 139 18.97 0.23 7.05
C PRO A 139 20.21 -0.69 7.06
N ALA A 140 20.64 -1.18 8.22
CA ALA A 140 21.85 -2.00 8.37
C ALA A 140 21.56 -3.25 9.19
N ASN A 141 21.49 -4.40 8.51
CA ASN A 141 21.95 -5.70 8.97
C ASN A 141 22.37 -6.54 7.76
#